data_AF-A0A9D0YP89-F1
#
_entry.id   AF-A0A9D0YP89-F1
#
_cell.length_a   1.000
_cell.length_b   1.000
_cell.length_c   1.000
_cell.angle_alpha   90.00
_cell.angle_beta   90.00
_cell.angle_gamma   90.00
#
_symmetry.space_group_name_H-M   'P 1'
#
loop_
_entity.id
_entity.type
_entity.pdbx_description
1 polymer ?
#
loop_
_entity_poly.entity_id
_entity_poly.type
_entity_poly.pdbx_seq_one_letter_code
_entity_poly.pdbx_strand_id
1 'polypeptide(L)'
;ASSALPPFFPPVELEGRLLNDGGFTNDLPVEPFLRKNCFRLCVDVTPLGEKEKFSSPVDVAIRSLFIALRGIKLQKYTLCDRVLIPDLRGYSFVNYRAVDKLVEKGFECGVEFLKSL
;
A
#
# COMPACT_ATOMS: atom_id res chain seq x y z
N ALA A 1 -2.99 -5.35 15.50
CA ALA A 1 -2.45 -6.37 14.58
C ALA A 1 -2.18 -5.79 13.19
N SER A 2 -3.21 -5.37 12.42
CA SER A 2 -3.04 -5.03 10.99
C SER A 2 -2.09 -3.87 10.67
N SER A 3 -1.75 -3.01 11.63
CA SER A 3 -0.81 -1.88 11.47
C SER A 3 0.52 -2.07 12.22
N ALA A 4 0.82 -3.29 12.66
CA ALA A 4 2.05 -3.62 13.40
C ALA A 4 3.22 -3.81 12.42
N LEU A 5 3.64 -2.71 11.77
CA LEU A 5 4.60 -2.71 10.66
C LEU A 5 6.05 -2.81 11.16
N PRO A 6 6.79 -3.90 10.86
CA PRO A 6 8.21 -3.97 11.17
C PRO A 6 9.05 -3.06 10.24
N PRO A 7 10.13 -2.45 10.75
CA PRO A 7 10.65 -2.55 12.13
C PRO A 7 10.04 -1.55 13.12
N PHE A 8 9.05 -0.75 12.70
CA PHE A 8 8.54 0.39 13.47
C PHE A 8 7.71 -0.02 14.69
N PHE A 9 6.96 -1.12 14.59
CA PHE A 9 6.09 -1.60 15.64
C PHE A 9 6.32 -3.08 15.95
N PRO A 10 6.26 -3.49 17.23
CA PRO A 10 6.35 -4.89 17.61
C PRO A 10 5.10 -5.67 17.16
N PRO A 11 5.21 -7.00 17.02
CA PRO A 11 4.04 -7.85 16.79
C PRO A 11 3.00 -7.70 17.91
N VAL A 12 1.73 -7.87 17.56
CA VAL A 12 0.61 -7.85 18.51
C VAL A 12 0.14 -9.27 18.80
N GLU A 13 0.05 -9.64 20.07
CA GLU A 13 -0.56 -10.92 20.47
C GLU A 13 -2.09 -10.82 20.46
N LEU A 14 -2.75 -11.74 19.75
CA LEU A 14 -4.20 -11.84 19.70
C LEU A 14 -4.60 -13.31 19.53
N GLU A 15 -5.44 -13.82 20.43
CA GLU A 15 -5.91 -15.22 20.41
C GLU A 15 -4.75 -16.25 20.33
N GLY A 16 -3.69 -16.02 21.10
CA GLY A 16 -2.50 -16.89 21.12
C GLY A 16 -1.63 -16.83 19.86
N ARG A 17 -1.87 -15.86 18.95
CA ARG A 17 -1.08 -15.64 17.74
C ARG A 17 -0.32 -14.33 17.83
N LEU A 18 0.93 -14.34 17.38
CA LEU A 18 1.72 -13.13 17.16
C LEU A 18 1.49 -12.61 15.74
N LEU A 19 0.98 -11.39 15.64
CA LEU A 19 0.51 -10.80 14.37
C LEU A 19 1.30 -9.54 14.02
N ASN A 20 1.80 -9.49 12.78
CA ASN A 20 2.37 -8.30 12.16
C ASN A 20 1.35 -7.64 11.21
N ASP A 21 1.76 -6.50 10.64
CA ASP A 21 1.04 -5.79 9.59
C ASP A 21 0.70 -6.69 8.39
N GLY A 22 -0.52 -6.52 7.86
CA GLY A 22 -1.05 -7.29 6.75
C GLY A 22 -0.37 -7.00 5.42
N GLY A 23 0.27 -5.83 5.26
CA GLY A 23 0.96 -5.41 4.04
C GLY A 23 2.09 -6.34 3.58
N PHE A 24 2.62 -7.18 4.49
CA PHE A 24 3.62 -8.21 4.15
C PHE A 24 3.04 -9.40 3.38
N THR A 25 1.73 -9.63 3.46
CA THR A 25 1.09 -10.82 2.89
C THR A 25 -0.08 -10.47 1.97
N ASN A 26 -0.82 -9.41 2.29
CA ASN A 26 -1.96 -8.93 1.53
C ASN A 26 -2.15 -7.40 1.66
N ASP A 27 -1.32 -6.63 0.95
CA ASP A 27 -1.40 -5.16 0.89
C ASP A 27 -2.57 -4.62 0.03
N LEU A 28 -3.31 -5.50 -0.66
CA LEU A 28 -4.51 -5.15 -1.43
C LEU A 28 -5.58 -6.25 -1.31
N PRO A 29 -6.36 -6.27 -0.20
CA PRO A 29 -7.26 -7.37 0.12
C PRO A 29 -8.58 -7.30 -0.67
N VAL A 30 -8.54 -7.70 -1.94
CA VAL A 30 -9.72 -7.76 -2.82
C VAL A 30 -10.57 -9.03 -2.60
N GLU A 31 -9.96 -10.09 -2.07
CA GLU A 31 -10.57 -11.42 -1.95
C GLU A 31 -11.92 -11.43 -1.20
N PRO A 32 -12.08 -10.71 -0.07
CA PRO A 32 -13.35 -10.67 0.66
C PRO A 32 -14.52 -10.07 -0.14
N PHE A 33 -14.24 -9.36 -1.23
CA PHE A 33 -15.23 -8.66 -2.05
C PHE A 33 -15.57 -9.40 -3.35
N LEU A 34 -14.85 -10.47 -3.71
CA LEU A 34 -15.07 -11.19 -4.97
C LEU A 34 -16.45 -11.82 -5.09
N ARG A 35 -17.04 -12.25 -3.97
CA ARG A 35 -18.38 -12.87 -3.94
C ARG A 35 -19.51 -11.85 -3.70
N LYS A 36 -19.17 -10.57 -3.53
CA LYS A 36 -20.13 -9.50 -3.30
C LYS A 36 -20.47 -8.84 -4.63
N ASN A 37 -21.75 -8.54 -4.84
CA ASN A 37 -22.17 -7.72 -5.98
C ASN A 37 -21.91 -6.24 -5.67
N CYS A 38 -20.63 -5.84 -5.72
CA CYS A 38 -20.20 -4.46 -5.48
C CYS A 38 -19.10 -4.07 -6.47
N PHE A 39 -19.04 -2.78 -6.79
CA PHE A 39 -17.93 -2.21 -7.54
C PHE A 39 -16.67 -2.17 -6.68
N ARG A 40 -15.60 -2.83 -7.14
CA ARG A 40 -14.31 -2.95 -6.46
C ARG A 40 -13.38 -1.85 -6.94
N LEU A 41 -13.46 -0.70 -6.30
CA LEU A 41 -12.46 0.36 -6.42
C LEU A 41 -11.27 0.05 -5.51
N CYS A 42 -10.14 -0.30 -6.08
CA CYS A 42 -8.90 -0.57 -5.37
C CYS A 42 -8.02 0.68 -5.36
N VAL A 43 -7.52 1.09 -4.20
CA VAL A 43 -6.63 2.26 -4.09
C VAL A 43 -5.23 1.78 -3.69
N ASP A 44 -4.22 2.01 -4.53
CA ASP A 44 -2.82 1.71 -4.22
C ASP A 44 -2.06 2.99 -3.83
N VAL A 45 -1.74 3.10 -2.52
CA VAL A 45 -0.93 4.20 -1.95
C VAL A 45 0.52 3.79 -1.66
N THR A 46 0.91 2.56 -2.02
CA THR A 46 2.28 2.06 -1.88
C THR A 46 2.91 1.74 -3.25
N PRO A 47 2.82 2.64 -4.27
CA PRO A 47 3.48 2.40 -5.53
C PRO A 47 5.00 2.42 -5.33
N LEU A 48 5.69 1.48 -5.95
CA LEU A 48 7.14 1.37 -5.86
C LEU A 48 7.76 2.49 -6.71
N GLY A 49 8.13 3.59 -6.07
CA GLY A 49 8.85 4.68 -6.72
C GLY A 49 10.25 4.29 -7.17
N GLU A 50 10.90 5.17 -7.94
CA GLU A 50 12.31 5.02 -8.30
C GLU A 50 13.19 5.27 -7.07
N LYS A 51 14.22 4.43 -6.88
CA LYS A 51 15.26 4.65 -5.86
C LYS A 51 16.60 4.59 -6.58
N GLU A 52 17.23 5.76 -6.72
CA GLU A 52 18.48 5.91 -7.48
C GLU A 52 19.72 5.54 -6.68
N LYS A 53 19.65 5.54 -5.34
CA LYS A 53 20.81 5.32 -4.47
C LYS A 53 20.47 4.34 -3.34
N PHE A 54 21.37 3.38 -3.12
CA PHE A 54 21.36 2.46 -1.98
C PHE A 54 22.60 2.73 -1.14
N SER A 55 22.40 3.09 0.13
CA SER A 55 23.48 3.46 1.05
C SER A 55 23.91 2.32 1.98
N SER A 56 23.17 1.21 2.03
CA SER A 56 23.44 0.10 2.95
C SER A 56 22.88 -1.25 2.45
N PRO A 57 23.38 -2.40 2.95
CA PRO A 57 22.74 -3.70 2.71
C PRO A 57 21.28 -3.77 3.22
N VAL A 58 20.97 -3.04 4.29
CA VAL A 58 19.61 -2.94 4.83
C VAL A 58 18.68 -2.24 3.84
N ASP A 59 19.15 -1.17 3.20
CA ASP A 59 18.40 -0.45 2.16
C ASP A 59 18.07 -1.36 0.97
N VAL A 60 19.01 -2.23 0.58
CA VAL A 60 18.81 -3.23 -0.48
C VAL A 60 17.78 -4.26 -0.02
N ALA A 61 17.89 -4.78 1.20
CA ALA A 61 16.95 -5.76 1.75
C ALA A 61 15.51 -5.22 1.82
N ILE A 62 15.34 -3.98 2.32
CA ILE A 62 14.03 -3.31 2.37
C ILE A 62 13.47 -3.10 0.95
N ARG A 63 14.32 -2.70 -0.01
CA ARG A 63 13.87 -2.54 -1.40
C ARG A 63 13.44 -3.87 -2.02
N SER A 64 14.21 -4.94 -1.81
CA SER A 64 13.88 -6.28 -2.29
C SER A 64 12.56 -6.77 -1.70
N LEU A 65 12.32 -6.51 -0.42
CA LEU A 65 11.03 -6.78 0.23
C LEU A 65 9.89 -6.05 -0.47
N PHE A 66 9.98 -4.72 -0.67
CA PHE A 66 8.92 -3.97 -1.35
C PHE A 66 8.69 -4.40 -2.80
N ILE A 67 9.74 -4.82 -3.52
CA ILE A 67 9.61 -5.41 -4.86
C ILE A 67 8.81 -6.72 -4.78
N ALA A 68 9.13 -7.61 -3.84
CA ALA A 68 8.42 -8.88 -3.68
C ALA A 68 6.94 -8.65 -3.34
N LEU A 69 6.64 -7.73 -2.41
CA LEU A 69 5.26 -7.38 -2.03
C LEU A 69 4.48 -6.76 -3.20
N ARG A 70 5.14 -5.94 -4.03
CA ARG A 70 4.52 -5.38 -5.24
C ARG A 70 4.07 -6.47 -6.21
N GLY A 71 4.85 -7.54 -6.38
CA GLY A 71 4.49 -8.64 -7.27
C GLY A 71 3.14 -9.27 -6.91
N ILE A 72 2.92 -9.51 -5.61
CA ILE A 72 1.66 -10.05 -5.07
C ILE A 72 0.51 -9.07 -5.33
N LYS A 73 0.71 -7.77 -5.08
CA LYS A 73 -0.31 -6.74 -5.28
C LYS A 73 -0.72 -6.58 -6.75
N LEU A 74 0.24 -6.57 -7.68
CA LEU A 74 -0.04 -6.39 -9.11
C LEU A 74 -0.92 -7.51 -9.68
N GLN A 75 -0.77 -8.75 -9.19
CA GLN A 75 -1.65 -9.86 -9.61
C GLN A 75 -3.11 -9.58 -9.27
N LYS A 76 -3.37 -8.86 -8.16
CA LYS A 76 -4.73 -8.55 -7.68
C LYS A 76 -5.39 -7.41 -8.42
N TYR A 77 -4.65 -6.60 -9.19
CA TYR A 77 -5.24 -5.52 -9.98
C TYR A 77 -6.26 -6.06 -10.98
N THR A 78 -6.03 -7.26 -11.50
CA THR A 78 -6.95 -7.93 -12.43
C THR A 78 -8.30 -8.30 -11.80
N LEU A 79 -8.37 -8.32 -10.47
CA LEU A 79 -9.57 -8.62 -9.69
C LEU A 79 -10.35 -7.35 -9.30
N CYS A 80 -9.79 -6.17 -9.55
CA CYS A 80 -10.41 -4.89 -9.30
C CYS A 80 -11.18 -4.43 -10.55
N ASP A 81 -12.31 -3.75 -10.35
CA ASP A 81 -13.02 -3.14 -11.49
C ASP A 81 -12.29 -1.87 -11.96
N ARG A 82 -11.71 -1.13 -11.00
CA ARG A 82 -10.80 -0.01 -11.24
C ARG A 82 -9.71 0.01 -10.17
N VAL A 83 -8.54 0.50 -10.57
CA VAL A 83 -7.41 0.77 -9.67
C VAL A 83 -7.10 2.26 -9.72
N LEU A 84 -7.08 2.89 -8.55
CA LEU A 84 -6.71 4.29 -8.37
C LEU A 84 -5.32 4.36 -7.73
N ILE A 85 -4.42 5.13 -8.34
CA ILE A 85 -3.04 5.28 -7.87
C ILE A 85 -2.74 6.78 -7.79
N PRO A 86 -2.85 7.41 -6.62
CA PRO A 86 -2.46 8.81 -6.46
C PRO A 86 -0.96 9.00 -6.70
N ASP A 87 -0.58 10.14 -7.27
CA ASP A 87 0.82 10.50 -7.43
C ASP A 87 1.41 10.96 -6.10
N LEU A 88 2.08 10.02 -5.42
CA LEU A 88 2.75 10.24 -4.14
C LEU A 88 4.27 10.34 -4.29
N ARG A 89 4.79 10.59 -5.51
CA ARG A 89 6.24 10.75 -5.72
C ARG A 89 6.79 11.89 -4.85
N GLY A 90 7.98 11.66 -4.29
CA GLY A 90 8.62 12.62 -3.38
C GLY A 90 8.14 12.56 -1.93
N TYR A 91 7.08 11.80 -1.62
CA TYR A 91 6.66 11.55 -0.25
C TYR A 91 7.23 10.23 0.26
N SER A 92 8.00 10.31 1.35
CA SER A 92 8.48 9.13 2.06
C SER A 92 7.39 8.60 3.00
N PHE A 93 7.33 7.28 3.17
CA PHE A 93 6.44 6.61 4.11
C PHE A 93 6.54 7.15 5.56
N VAL A 94 7.70 7.68 5.95
CA VAL A 94 7.93 8.24 7.29
C VAL A 94 7.70 9.76 7.38
N ASN A 95 7.29 10.42 6.29
CA ASN A 95 7.11 11.87 6.25
C ASN A 95 5.75 12.31 6.81
N TYR A 96 5.58 12.24 8.13
CA TYR A 96 4.36 12.65 8.83
C TYR A 96 4.05 14.16 8.72
N ARG A 97 5.00 15.00 8.31
CA ARG A 97 4.78 16.45 8.11
C ARG A 97 4.02 16.77 6.82
N ALA A 98 3.89 15.79 5.93
CA ALA A 98 3.24 15.95 4.64
C ALA A 98 1.76 15.51 4.63
N VAL A 99 1.16 15.18 5.78
CA VAL A 99 -0.20 14.62 5.85
C VAL A 99 -1.22 15.47 5.11
N ASP A 100 -1.24 16.79 5.33
CA ASP A 100 -2.20 17.68 4.65
C ASP A 100 -2.08 17.59 3.12
N LYS A 101 -0.84 17.57 2.61
CA LYS A 101 -0.57 17.42 1.17
C LYS A 101 -0.93 16.03 0.65
N LEU A 102 -0.72 14.98 1.43
CA LEU A 102 -1.08 13.61 1.05
C LEU A 102 -2.61 13.45 0.95
N VAL A 103 -3.35 14.06 1.88
CA VAL A 103 -4.82 14.10 1.84
C VAL A 103 -5.29 14.87 0.60
N GLU A 104 -4.70 16.03 0.31
CA GLU A 104 -5.00 16.81 -0.89
C GLU A 104 -4.75 16.00 -2.17
N LYS A 105 -3.61 15.32 -2.28
CA LYS A 105 -3.28 14.44 -3.43
C LYS A 105 -4.28 13.30 -3.61
N GLY A 106 -4.72 12.68 -2.52
CA GLY A 106 -5.76 11.66 -2.55
C GLY A 106 -7.10 12.22 -3.01
N PHE A 107 -7.48 13.40 -2.53
CA PHE A 107 -8.71 14.08 -2.91
C PHE A 107 -8.73 14.47 -4.38
N GLU A 108 -7.69 15.13 -4.88
CA GLU A 108 -7.52 15.48 -6.30
C GLU A 108 -7.65 14.24 -7.19
N CYS A 109 -6.95 13.16 -6.83
CA CYS A 109 -6.99 11.90 -7.57
C CYS A 109 -8.39 11.29 -7.58
N GLY A 110 -9.11 11.32 -6.45
CA GLY A 110 -10.49 10.86 -6.36
C GLY A 110 -11.46 11.70 -7.21
N VAL A 111 -11.31 13.03 -7.22
CA VAL A 111 -12.15 13.92 -8.04
C VAL A 111 -11.94 13.67 -9.53
N GLU A 112 -10.69 13.54 -9.99
CA GLU A 112 -10.40 13.22 -11.39
C GLU A 112 -10.92 11.85 -11.79
N PHE A 113 -10.80 10.86 -10.90
CA PHE A 113 -11.39 9.54 -11.12
C PHE A 113 -12.91 9.61 -11.31
N LEU A 114 -13.62 10.37 -10.48
CA LEU A 114 -15.08 10.52 -10.59
C LEU A 114 -15.51 11.18 -11.92
N LYS A 115 -14.69 12.07 -12.49
CA LYS A 115 -14.95 12.66 -13.83
C LYS A 115 -14.76 11.66 -14.97
N SER A 116 -14.01 10.58 -14.73
CA SER A 116 -13.71 9.53 -15.71
C SER A 116 -14.70 8.36 -15.68
N LEU A 117 -15.63 8.35 -14.70
CA LEU A 117 -16.74 7.40 -14.62
C LEU A 117 -17.87 7.81 -15.56
#